data_AF-A0A3D0U556-F1
#
_entry.id   AF-A0A3D0U556-F1
#
_cell.length_a   1.000
_cell.length_b   1.000
_cell.length_c   1.000
_cell.angle_alpha   90.00
_cell.angle_beta   90.00
_cell.angle_gamma   90.00
#
_symmetry.space_group_name_H-M   'P 1'
#
loop_
_entity.id
_entity.type
_entity.pdbx_description
1 polymer ?
#
loop_
_entity_poly.entity_id
_entity_poly.type
_entity_poly.pdbx_seq_one_letter_code
_entity_poly.pdbx_strand_id
1 'polypeptide(L)' 'FEACHTAMLTLGGMGYAQEYHVERYLREILIPRTAPVSPHMILNFLAEKALGLPKSY' A
#
# COMPACT_ATOMS: atom_id res chain seq x y z
N PHE A 1 3.01 1.48 -3.46
CA PHE A 1 2.90 0.01 -3.40
C PHE A 1 2.86 -0.54 -4.81
N GLU A 2 1.85 -0.18 -5.62
CA GLU A 2 1.70 -0.69 -7.00
C GLU A 2 2.96 -0.56 -7.85
N ALA A 3 3.58 0.63 -7.93
CA ALA A 3 4.80 0.82 -8.71
C ALA A 3 5.95 -0.13 -8.30
N CYS A 4 6.21 -0.29 -7.00
CA CYS A 4 7.22 -1.20 -6.47
C CYS A 4 6.85 -2.67 -6.73
N HIS A 5 5.57 -3.02 -6.56
CA HIS A 5 5.07 -4.36 -6.79
C HIS A 5 5.18 -4.76 -8.27
N THR A 6 4.77 -3.88 -9.19
CA THR A 6 4.96 -4.06 -10.63
C THR A 6 6.43 -4.23 -10.97
N ALA A 7 7.31 -3.37 -10.45
CA ALA A 7 8.75 -3.49 -10.70
C ALA A 7 9.33 -4.83 -10.20
N MET A 8 8.91 -5.33 -9.04
CA MET A 8 9.31 -6.67 -8.56
C MET A 8 8.88 -7.77 -9.53
N LEU A 9 7.63 -7.74 -10.00
CA LEU A 9 7.11 -8.74 -10.94
C LEU A 9 7.80 -8.66 -12.30
N THR A 10 8.13 -7.46 -12.78
CA THR A 10 8.83 -7.26 -14.06
C THR A 10 10.28 -7.75 -14.00
N LEU A 11 11.00 -7.49 -12.91
CA LEU A 11 12.40 -7.87 -12.77
C LEU A 11 12.60 -9.33 -12.31
N GLY A 12 11.54 -9.99 -11.82
CA GLY A 12 11.61 -11.34 -11.29
C GLY A 12 12.65 -11.45 -10.16
N GLY A 13 13.54 -12.45 -10.24
CA GLY A 13 14.60 -12.63 -9.26
C GLY A 13 15.52 -11.40 -9.10
N MET A 14 15.73 -10.63 -10.17
CA MET A 14 16.56 -9.42 -10.12
C MET A 14 15.94 -8.29 -9.31
N GLY A 15 14.62 -8.33 -9.04
CA GLY A 15 13.96 -7.35 -8.17
C GLY A 15 14.46 -7.40 -6.72
N TYR A 16 15.01 -8.55 -6.30
CA TYR A 16 15.62 -8.73 -4.97
C TYR A 16 17.08 -8.28 -4.88
N ALA A 17 17.72 -7.97 -6.01
CA ALA A 17 19.12 -7.57 -6.02
C ALA A 17 19.29 -6.19 -5.36
N GLN A 18 20.33 -6.05 -4.53
CA GLN A 18 20.55 -4.83 -3.76
C GLN A 18 20.80 -3.61 -4.65
N GLU A 19 21.29 -3.81 -5.87
CA GLU A 19 21.64 -2.79 -6.86
C GLU A 19 20.41 -2.03 -7.39
N TYR A 20 19.24 -2.65 -7.39
CA TYR A 20 18.00 -2.02 -7.90
C TYR A 20 17.13 -1.43 -6.79
N HIS A 21 17.37 -1.77 -5.53
CA HIS A 21 16.63 -1.30 -4.35
C HIS A 21 15.10 -1.52 -4.37
N VAL A 22 14.56 -2.24 -5.35
CA VAL A 22 13.10 -2.42 -5.52
C VAL A 22 12.49 -3.17 -4.34
N GLU A 23 13.17 -4.21 -3.86
CA GLU A 23 12.75 -4.95 -2.65
C GLU A 23 12.63 -4.04 -1.43
N ARG A 24 13.60 -3.13 -1.25
CA ARG A 24 13.66 -2.21 -0.12
C ARG A 24 12.49 -1.25 -0.17
N TYR A 25 12.23 -0.65 -1.34
CA TYR A 25 11.09 0.24 -1.52
C TYR A 25 9.75 -0.48 -1.33
N LEU A 26 9.65 -1.75 -1.75
CA LEU A 26 8.46 -2.56 -1.50
C LEU A 26 8.25 -2.80 0.00
N ARG A 27 9.31 -3.02 0.79
CA ARG A 27 9.18 -3.13 2.26
C ARG A 27 8.80 -1.80 2.91
N GLU A 28 9.47 -0.72 2.54
CA GLU A 28 9.25 0.61 3.14
C GLU A 28 7.84 1.15 2.87
N ILE A 29 7.27 0.89 1.69
CA ILE A 29 5.93 1.39 1.33
C ILE A 29 4.79 0.68 2.07
N LEU A 30 5.05 -0.43 2.76
CA LEU A 30 4.03 -1.11 3.58
C LEU A 30 3.71 -0.33 4.87
N ILE A 31 4.68 0.43 5.41
CA ILE A 31 4.48 1.25 6.60
C ILE A 31 3.36 2.28 6.38
N PRO A 32 3.45 3.22 5.41
CA PRO A 32 2.40 4.21 5.19
C PRO A 32 1.07 3.61 4.69
N ARG A 33 1.09 2.37 4.17
CA ARG A 33 -0.14 1.66 3.79
C ARG A 33 -0.85 1.05 4.99
N THR A 34 -0.16 0.81 6.10
CA THR A 34 -0.72 0.15 7.28
C THR A 34 -0.94 1.14 8.41
N ALA A 35 0.00 2.07 8.59
CA ALA A 35 0.07 3.01 9.70
C ALA A 35 0.33 4.44 9.19
N PRO A 36 -0.16 5.48 9.91
CA PRO A 36 -0.95 5.40 11.15
C PRO A 36 -2.42 5.04 10.93
N VAL A 37 -2.93 5.15 9.70
CA VAL A 37 -4.33 4.89 9.35
C VAL A 37 -4.37 3.99 8.13
N SER A 38 -5.13 2.90 8.20
CA SER A 38 -5.26 1.96 7.09
C SER A 38 -6.22 2.49 6.00
N PRO A 39 -6.06 2.07 4.74
CA PRO A 39 -6.99 2.39 3.67
C PRO A 39 -8.45 2.04 4.00
N HIS A 40 -8.70 0.95 4.72
CA HIS A 40 -10.04 0.56 5.14
C HIS A 40 -10.67 1.59 6.09
N MET A 41 -9.88 2.12 7.04
CA MET A 41 -10.36 3.19 7.91
C MET A 41 -10.64 4.49 7.15
N ILE A 42 -9.85 4.79 6.12
CA ILE A 42 -10.11 5.92 5.21
C ILE A 42 -11.44 5.72 4.47
N LEU A 43 -11.70 4.50 3.97
CA LEU A 43 -12.95 4.17 3.30
C LEU A 43 -14.16 4.25 4.25
N ASN A 44 -14.03 3.78 5.50
CA ASN A 44 -15.07 3.92 6.51
C ASN A 44 -15.38 5.40 6.79
N PHE A 45 -14.35 6.25 6.89
CA PHE A 45 -14.53 7.70 7.04
C PHE A 45 -15.28 8.30 5.86
N LEU A 46 -14.93 7.93 4.62
CA LEU A 46 -15.63 8.41 3.43
C LEU A 46 -17.09 7.94 3.40
N ALA A 47 -17.35 6.68 3.74
CA ALA A 47 -18.70 6.13 3.81
C ALA A 47 -19.59 6.90 4.80
N GLU A 48 -19.10 7.14 6.02
CA GLU A 48 -19.86 7.86 7.06
C GLU A 48 -19.97 9.36 6.77
N LYS A 49 -18.87 10.02 6.38
CA LYS A 49 -18.79 11.49 6.33
C LYS A 49 -19.11 12.09 4.98
N ALA A 50 -18.75 11.42 3.89
CA ALA A 50 -19.01 11.92 2.54
C ALA A 50 -20.31 11.34 1.95
N LEU A 51 -20.61 10.07 2.26
CA LEU A 51 -21.75 9.35 1.67
C LEU A 51 -22.96 9.21 2.60
N GLY A 52 -22.83 9.54 3.89
CA GLY A 52 -23.93 9.49 4.87
C GLY A 52 -24.42 8.07 5.18
N LEU A 53 -23.61 7.05 4.87
CA LEU A 53 -23.94 5.66 5.17
C LEU A 53 -23.81 5.40 6.68
N PRO A 54 -24.62 4.49 7.25
CA PRO A 54 -24.46 4.10 8.64
C PRO A 54 -23.08 3.47 8.87
N LYS A 55 -22.53 3.69 10.06
CA LYS A 55 -21.21 3.17 10.44
C LYS A 55 -21.13 1.65 10.28
N SER A 56 -20.18 1.19 9.49
CA SER A 56 -19.80 -0.21 9.34
C SER A 56 -18.49 -0.48 10.11
N TYR A 57 -18.31 -1.70 10.61
CA TYR A 57 -17.21 -2.10 11.51
C TYR A 57 -15.88 -2.23 10.75
#